data_AF-A0AA85JGL2-F1
#
_entry.id   AF-A0AA85JGL2-F1
#
_cell.length_a   1.000
_cell.length_b   1.000
_cell.length_c   1.000
_cell.angle_alpha   90.00
_cell.angle_beta   90.00
_cell.angle_gamma   90.00
#
_symmetry.space_group_name_H-M   'P 1'
#
loop_
_entity.id
_entity.type
_entity.pdbx_description
1 polymer ?
#
loop_
_entity_poly.entity_id
_entity_poly.type
_entity_poly.pdbx_seq_one_letter_code
_entity_poly.pdbx_strand_id
1 'polypeptide(L)'
;MNVGDFYGFSNVLLVCTIEGDIYCHSLLQLSKEHSNSQSSEDILRQLIAKRQNLLLEIQNITENIRLGQLSNTEIRQSNLNIVHARTELQTTLEVFPNKSCVNLMVGTNNDTLLRCVILFAEGIFQGESYVLHPPENTQSATSYTFELRPPKDVSVDVFIKAYAMPINKRPDQDSYYLLASTHVLPQFCLYRFLSQNPKLDYPDELEGLRSGVFLQVHDRPERLAIWLNNNFIIEPKITIIDQSSVSVLFEELRPANPDNLNEHNTPNPKSDVVDIQNQCNLKRLLYITMTNKGEITIKTENIELASNLVQSLARHFGIKELSSTCDFPKIFGILEELIEMSNAYSSTQQQVLVDMTSKSDTIKNLIVRAEDYRLNGNWKSLKKTFQQLSNANLDILANYYSRVTDHEVSVNCLKRINQIIEYGSSLRVGKHKTNIITMCHIALKDNNVGALKKILRTGSN
;
A
#
# COMPACT_ATOMS: atom_id res chain seq x y z
N MET A 1 13.73 -21.36 -4.62
CA MET A 1 13.73 -22.59 -5.44
C MET A 1 14.79 -22.40 -6.50
N ASN A 2 15.91 -23.12 -6.42
CA ASN A 2 16.98 -23.01 -7.41
C ASN A 2 17.07 -24.36 -8.13
N VAL A 3 16.73 -24.38 -9.41
CA VAL A 3 17.01 -25.52 -10.29
C VAL A 3 18.45 -25.33 -10.77
N GLY A 4 19.33 -26.27 -10.44
CA GLY A 4 20.73 -26.22 -10.81
C GLY A 4 21.23 -27.63 -11.10
N ASP A 5 22.09 -27.74 -12.11
CA ASP A 5 22.76 -29.01 -12.43
C ASP A 5 23.75 -29.36 -11.33
N PHE A 6 23.42 -30.37 -10.52
CA PHE A 6 24.29 -30.89 -9.48
C PHE A 6 24.88 -32.22 -9.98
N TYR A 7 26.21 -32.34 -10.04
CA TYR A 7 26.93 -33.57 -10.46
C TYR A 7 26.49 -34.18 -11.81
N GLY A 8 26.25 -33.36 -12.84
CA GLY A 8 25.93 -33.87 -14.18
C GLY A 8 24.54 -34.54 -14.29
N PHE A 9 23.73 -34.47 -13.24
CA PHE A 9 22.32 -34.83 -13.28
C PHE A 9 21.52 -33.61 -13.74
N SER A 10 21.12 -33.59 -15.00
CA SER A 10 20.10 -32.67 -15.51
C SER A 10 18.75 -32.99 -14.86
N ASN A 11 17.99 -31.97 -14.48
CA ASN A 11 16.65 -32.05 -13.86
C ASN A 11 16.63 -32.58 -12.42
N VAL A 12 17.32 -31.88 -11.52
CA VAL A 12 17.28 -32.12 -10.08
C VAL A 12 16.70 -30.91 -9.36
N LEU A 13 15.76 -31.15 -8.44
CA LEU A 13 15.26 -30.15 -7.50
C LEU A 13 16.06 -30.24 -6.19
N LEU A 14 16.81 -29.19 -5.89
CA LEU A 14 17.49 -29.03 -4.61
C LEU A 14 16.62 -28.21 -3.67
N VAL A 15 16.33 -28.77 -2.49
CA VAL A 15 15.62 -28.10 -1.41
C VAL A 15 16.56 -28.00 -0.22
N CYS A 16 16.98 -26.78 0.11
CA CYS A 16 17.73 -26.51 1.33
C CYS A 16 16.77 -26.07 2.42
N THR A 17 16.77 -26.76 3.56
CA THR A 17 16.01 -26.31 4.74
C THR A 17 16.76 -25.18 5.45
N ILE A 18 16.05 -24.48 6.34
CA ILE A 18 16.62 -23.45 7.21
C ILE A 18 17.67 -24.05 8.15
N GLU A 19 17.55 -25.35 8.47
CA GLU A 19 18.50 -26.11 9.30
C GLU A 19 19.78 -26.49 8.55
N GLY A 20 19.81 -26.30 7.23
CA GLY A 20 20.96 -26.61 6.38
C GLY A 20 20.92 -28.01 5.76
N ASP A 21 19.83 -28.76 5.91
CA ASP A 21 19.65 -30.03 5.22
C ASP A 21 19.37 -29.77 3.74
N ILE A 22 20.13 -30.43 2.88
CA ILE A 22 20.00 -30.33 1.43
C ILE A 22 19.36 -31.61 0.91
N TYR A 23 18.10 -31.53 0.52
CA TYR A 23 17.38 -32.58 -0.16
C TYR A 23 17.55 -32.45 -1.67
N CYS A 24 17.84 -33.57 -2.31
CA CYS A 24 18.02 -33.67 -3.74
C CYS A 24 16.94 -34.59 -4.30
N HIS A 25 15.99 -34.02 -5.06
CA HIS A 25 14.94 -34.77 -5.73
C HIS A 25 15.25 -34.84 -7.22
N SER A 26 15.60 -36.02 -7.74
CA SER A 26 15.76 -36.22 -9.18
C SER A 26 14.39 -36.36 -9.86
N LEU A 27 14.10 -35.55 -10.89
CA LEU A 27 12.86 -35.67 -11.67
C LEU A 27 12.79 -36.97 -12.48
N LEU A 28 13.91 -37.66 -12.72
CA LEU A 28 13.95 -38.87 -13.55
C LEU A 28 13.39 -40.11 -12.84
N GLN A 29 13.47 -40.18 -11.50
CA GLN A 29 13.01 -41.33 -10.71
C GLN A 29 11.49 -41.35 -10.44
N LEU A 30 10.77 -40.26 -10.67
CA LEU A 30 9.31 -40.21 -10.54
C LEU A 30 8.59 -40.84 -11.75
N SER A 31 9.26 -40.96 -12.91
CA SER A 31 8.58 -41.32 -14.15
C SER A 31 8.20 -42.80 -14.32
N LYS A 32 8.72 -43.75 -13.51
CA LYS A 32 8.60 -45.17 -13.86
C LYS A 32 7.67 -46.06 -13.03
N GLU A 33 7.47 -45.88 -11.73
CA GLU A 33 6.65 -46.88 -11.01
C GLU A 33 5.65 -46.37 -9.96
N HIS A 34 5.74 -45.12 -9.44
CA HIS A 34 4.82 -44.67 -8.36
C HIS A 34 4.14 -43.30 -8.52
N SER A 35 4.51 -42.47 -9.50
CA SER A 35 3.94 -41.11 -9.61
C SER A 35 2.65 -41.02 -10.41
N ASN A 36 2.51 -41.85 -11.46
CA ASN A 36 1.32 -41.83 -12.30
C ASN A 36 0.09 -42.43 -11.62
N SER A 37 0.24 -43.29 -10.61
CA SER A 37 -0.91 -43.86 -9.89
C SER A 37 -1.48 -42.89 -8.88
N GLN A 38 -0.67 -42.28 -8.00
CA GLN A 38 -1.17 -41.34 -7.00
C GLN A 38 -1.74 -40.06 -7.61
N SER A 39 -1.07 -39.45 -8.60
CA SER A 39 -1.62 -38.26 -9.27
C SER A 39 -2.89 -38.58 -10.05
N SER A 40 -2.95 -39.75 -10.71
CA SER A 40 -4.16 -40.16 -11.43
C SER A 40 -5.29 -40.58 -10.48
N GLU A 41 -4.98 -41.17 -9.33
CA GLU A 41 -5.94 -41.47 -8.28
C GLU A 41 -6.49 -40.20 -7.62
N ASP A 42 -5.64 -39.20 -7.36
CA ASP A 42 -6.07 -37.91 -6.82
C ASP A 42 -6.94 -37.14 -7.83
N ILE A 43 -6.55 -37.15 -9.11
CA ILE A 43 -7.37 -36.60 -10.20
C ILE A 43 -8.70 -37.37 -10.28
N LEU A 44 -8.67 -38.70 -10.20
CA LEU A 44 -9.88 -39.52 -10.20
C LEU A 44 -10.78 -39.19 -9.00
N ARG A 45 -10.23 -39.03 -7.80
CA ARG A 45 -10.96 -38.61 -6.60
C ARG A 45 -11.57 -37.22 -6.77
N GLN A 46 -10.83 -36.26 -7.31
CA GLN A 46 -11.35 -34.93 -7.62
C GLN A 46 -12.49 -34.98 -8.64
N LEU A 47 -12.36 -35.81 -9.68
CA LEU A 47 -13.41 -35.99 -10.69
C LEU A 47 -14.65 -36.67 -10.10
N ILE A 48 -14.50 -37.66 -9.23
CA ILE A 48 -15.61 -38.29 -8.51
C ILE A 48 -16.31 -37.28 -7.60
N ALA A 49 -15.56 -36.49 -6.83
CA ALA A 49 -16.13 -35.45 -5.97
C ALA A 49 -16.87 -34.38 -6.80
N LYS A 50 -16.29 -33.94 -7.93
CA LYS A 50 -16.94 -33.01 -8.85
C LYS A 50 -18.21 -33.59 -9.46
N ARG A 51 -18.19 -34.87 -9.89
CA ARG A 51 -19.39 -35.58 -10.36
C ARG A 51 -20.47 -35.62 -9.28
N GLN A 52 -20.12 -35.91 -8.03
CA GLN A 52 -21.07 -35.96 -6.92
C GLN A 52 -21.69 -34.59 -6.64
N ASN A 53 -20.89 -33.52 -6.64
CA ASN A 53 -21.38 -32.15 -6.48
C ASN A 53 -22.35 -31.74 -7.61
N LEU A 54 -22.02 -32.07 -8.86
CA LEU A 54 -22.88 -31.78 -10.01
C LEU A 54 -24.19 -32.57 -9.96
N LEU A 55 -24.17 -33.83 -9.51
CA LEU A 55 -25.39 -34.61 -9.33
C LEU A 55 -26.31 -34.02 -8.25
N LEU A 56 -25.74 -33.55 -7.13
CA LEU A 56 -26.49 -32.84 -6.09
C LEU A 56 -27.07 -31.52 -6.61
N GLU A 57 -26.31 -30.78 -7.41
CA GLU A 57 -26.79 -29.55 -8.04
C GLU A 57 -27.96 -29.80 -9.00
N ILE A 58 -27.86 -30.82 -9.87
CA ILE A 58 -28.96 -31.24 -10.76
C ILE A 58 -30.19 -31.65 -9.94
N GLN A 59 -30.01 -32.42 -8.87
CA GLN A 59 -31.11 -32.82 -7.99
C GLN A 59 -31.78 -31.59 -7.36
N ASN A 60 -31.00 -30.64 -6.84
CA ASN A 60 -31.51 -29.38 -6.29
C ASN A 60 -32.26 -28.55 -7.34
N ILE A 61 -31.72 -28.44 -8.56
CA ILE A 61 -32.37 -27.71 -9.67
C ILE A 61 -33.69 -28.40 -10.06
N THR A 62 -33.70 -29.72 -10.16
CA THR A 62 -34.90 -30.50 -10.54
C THR A 62 -36.01 -30.34 -9.51
N GLU A 63 -35.67 -30.43 -8.22
CA GLU A 63 -36.61 -30.16 -7.12
C GLU A 63 -37.09 -28.70 -7.13
N ASN A 64 -36.21 -27.73 -7.37
CA ASN A 64 -36.61 -26.32 -7.48
C ASN A 64 -37.59 -26.07 -8.64
N ILE A 65 -37.41 -26.73 -9.79
CA ILE A 65 -38.34 -26.65 -10.92
C ILE A 65 -39.70 -27.25 -10.54
N ARG A 66 -39.70 -28.39 -9.84
CA ARG A 66 -40.92 -29.03 -9.35
C ARG A 66 -41.67 -28.14 -8.36
N LEU A 67 -40.95 -27.49 -7.44
CA LEU A 67 -41.51 -26.53 -6.49
C LEU A 67 -42.06 -25.27 -7.18
N GLY A 68 -41.47 -24.84 -8.30
CA GLY A 68 -41.98 -23.72 -9.10
C GLY A 68 -43.32 -23.98 -9.80
N GLN A 69 -43.76 -25.24 -9.87
CA GLN A 69 -45.07 -25.63 -10.43
C GLN A 69 -46.19 -25.65 -9.37
N LEU A 70 -45.84 -25.53 -8.08
CA LEU A 70 -46.80 -25.47 -6.97
C LEU A 70 -47.42 -24.07 -6.87
N SER A 71 -48.66 -24.01 -6.37
CA SER A 71 -49.37 -22.76 -6.11
C SER A 71 -48.76 -22.02 -4.91
N ASN A 72 -48.88 -20.67 -4.88
CA ASN A 72 -48.44 -19.85 -3.74
C ASN A 72 -49.02 -20.29 -2.38
N THR A 73 -50.18 -20.97 -2.39
CA THR A 73 -50.84 -21.54 -1.21
C THR A 73 -50.19 -22.83 -0.72
N GLU A 74 -49.75 -23.69 -1.63
CA GLU A 74 -49.01 -24.92 -1.30
C GLU A 74 -47.58 -24.60 -0.83
N ILE A 75 -46.95 -23.57 -1.42
CA ILE A 75 -45.60 -23.11 -1.03
C ILE A 75 -45.59 -22.56 0.40
N ARG A 76 -46.67 -21.90 0.85
CA ARG A 76 -46.80 -21.40 2.23
C ARG A 76 -47.09 -22.51 3.24
N GLN A 77 -47.73 -23.59 2.81
CA GLN A 77 -48.00 -24.77 3.64
C GLN A 77 -46.81 -25.72 3.70
N SER A 78 -46.05 -25.80 2.61
CA SER A 78 -44.77 -26.48 2.57
C SER A 78 -43.75 -25.65 3.33
N ASN A 79 -43.28 -26.19 4.44
CA ASN A 79 -42.32 -25.58 5.35
C ASN A 79 -40.92 -25.37 4.69
N LEU A 80 -40.83 -24.56 3.63
CA LEU A 80 -39.65 -24.40 2.79
C LEU A 80 -38.85 -23.13 3.12
N ASN A 81 -37.53 -23.25 3.05
CA ASN A 81 -36.58 -22.17 3.31
C ASN A 81 -36.28 -21.45 1.99
N ILE A 82 -37.15 -20.52 1.58
CA ILE A 82 -37.08 -19.89 0.26
C ILE A 82 -36.70 -18.41 0.41
N VAL A 83 -35.84 -17.95 -0.49
CA VAL A 83 -35.55 -16.54 -0.79
C VAL A 83 -36.14 -16.23 -2.16
N HIS A 84 -36.54 -14.98 -2.41
CA HIS A 84 -37.04 -14.58 -3.72
C HIS A 84 -35.98 -14.84 -4.81
N ALA A 85 -36.39 -15.42 -5.94
CA ALA A 85 -35.49 -15.82 -7.01
C ALA A 85 -34.68 -14.67 -7.65
N ARG A 86 -35.08 -13.41 -7.41
CA ARG A 86 -34.40 -12.20 -7.90
C ARG A 86 -33.68 -11.42 -6.80
N THR A 87 -33.40 -12.04 -5.64
CA THR A 87 -32.61 -11.39 -4.59
C THR A 87 -31.17 -11.23 -5.06
N GLU A 88 -30.73 -10.00 -5.24
CA GLU A 88 -29.36 -9.64 -5.61
C GLU A 88 -28.80 -8.61 -4.63
N LEU A 89 -27.47 -8.59 -4.49
CA LEU A 89 -26.78 -7.58 -3.69
C LEU A 89 -26.64 -6.28 -4.49
N GLN A 90 -27.06 -5.18 -3.87
CA GLN A 90 -26.82 -3.82 -4.32
C GLN A 90 -25.75 -3.18 -3.46
N THR A 91 -24.82 -2.49 -4.12
CA THR A 91 -23.66 -1.90 -3.47
C THR A 91 -23.49 -0.47 -3.93
N THR A 92 -23.32 0.46 -3.00
CA THR A 92 -23.02 1.86 -3.31
C THR A 92 -21.79 2.33 -2.53
N LEU A 93 -21.01 3.22 -3.14
CA LEU A 93 -19.84 3.82 -2.53
C LEU A 93 -20.08 5.31 -2.35
N GLU A 94 -19.87 5.80 -1.13
CA GLU A 94 -20.01 7.21 -0.80
C GLU A 94 -18.83 7.68 0.05
N VAL A 95 -18.42 8.94 -0.12
CA VAL A 95 -17.38 9.53 0.72
C VAL A 95 -18.03 10.26 1.90
N PHE A 96 -17.66 9.90 3.13
CA PHE A 96 -18.29 10.49 4.31
C PHE A 96 -17.95 11.99 4.42
N PRO A 97 -18.90 12.88 4.77
CA PRO A 97 -18.65 14.33 4.84
C PRO A 97 -17.80 14.74 6.05
N ASN A 98 -17.97 14.08 7.19
CA ASN A 98 -17.36 14.50 8.47
C ASN A 98 -16.23 13.59 8.97
N LYS A 99 -15.89 12.54 8.22
CA LYS A 99 -14.91 11.51 8.60
C LYS A 99 -14.00 11.20 7.42
N SER A 100 -12.76 10.83 7.73
CA SER A 100 -11.76 10.37 6.78
C SER A 100 -11.95 8.90 6.39
N CYS A 101 -13.08 8.57 5.78
CA CYS A 101 -13.37 7.21 5.31
C CYS A 101 -14.31 7.19 4.10
N VAL A 102 -14.24 6.09 3.36
CA VAL A 102 -15.17 5.74 2.28
C VAL A 102 -16.18 4.76 2.85
N ASN A 103 -17.47 5.00 2.64
CA ASN A 103 -18.53 4.09 3.02
C ASN A 103 -18.85 3.18 1.84
N LEU A 104 -18.80 1.87 2.07
CA LEU A 104 -19.40 0.88 1.19
C LEU A 104 -20.72 0.44 1.83
N MET A 105 -21.84 0.77 1.21
CA MET A 105 -23.14 0.24 1.61
C MET A 105 -23.41 -1.04 0.83
N VAL A 106 -23.76 -2.11 1.53
CA VAL A 106 -24.15 -3.40 0.95
C VAL A 106 -25.58 -3.69 1.40
N GLY A 107 -26.51 -3.77 0.46
CA GLY A 107 -27.91 -4.09 0.72
C GLY A 107 -28.46 -5.08 -0.29
N THR A 108 -29.72 -5.48 -0.11
CA THR A 108 -30.45 -6.30 -1.08
C THR A 108 -31.45 -5.45 -1.88
N ASN A 109 -31.74 -5.87 -3.12
CA ASN A 109 -32.67 -5.16 -4.00
C ASN A 109 -34.17 -5.31 -3.64
N ASN A 110 -34.50 -6.16 -2.68
CA ASN A 110 -35.86 -6.57 -2.38
C ASN A 110 -36.13 -6.75 -0.88
N ASP A 111 -35.42 -5.98 -0.04
CA ASP A 111 -35.57 -5.97 1.42
C ASP A 111 -35.37 -7.34 2.09
N THR A 112 -34.63 -8.25 1.44
CA THR A 112 -34.22 -9.50 2.07
C THR A 112 -33.20 -9.19 3.18
N LEU A 113 -33.49 -9.66 4.40
CA LEU A 113 -32.61 -9.46 5.55
C LEU A 113 -31.28 -10.19 5.38
N LEU A 114 -30.20 -9.56 5.78
CA LEU A 114 -28.86 -10.14 5.77
C LEU A 114 -28.48 -10.55 7.20
N ARG A 115 -28.04 -11.80 7.37
CA ARG A 115 -27.55 -12.31 8.65
C ARG A 115 -26.10 -11.92 8.90
N CYS A 116 -25.28 -12.00 7.87
CA CYS A 116 -23.84 -11.80 7.95
C CYS A 116 -23.35 -11.27 6.61
N VAL A 117 -22.35 -10.40 6.63
CA VAL A 117 -21.65 -9.94 5.43
C VAL A 117 -20.16 -10.05 5.67
N ILE A 118 -19.46 -10.64 4.72
CA ILE A 118 -18.03 -10.82 4.72
C ILE A 118 -17.47 -10.09 3.51
N LEU A 119 -16.52 -9.19 3.75
CA LEU A 119 -15.76 -8.50 2.73
C LEU A 119 -14.37 -9.14 2.65
N PHE A 120 -13.90 -9.44 1.45
CA PHE A 120 -12.53 -9.85 1.18
C PHE A 120 -11.88 -8.80 0.29
N ALA A 121 -10.73 -8.28 0.71
CA ALA A 121 -9.98 -7.32 -0.07
C ALA A 121 -8.51 -7.34 0.36
N GLU A 122 -7.60 -7.23 -0.61
CA GLU A 122 -6.17 -7.21 -0.33
C GLU A 122 -5.73 -5.81 0.16
N GLY A 123 -5.05 -5.76 1.30
CA GLY A 123 -4.39 -4.54 1.79
C GLY A 123 -5.32 -3.45 2.34
N ILE A 124 -6.62 -3.73 2.52
CA ILE A 124 -7.59 -2.79 3.14
C ILE A 124 -7.85 -3.14 4.61
N PHE A 125 -7.92 -4.42 4.93
CA PHE A 125 -8.25 -4.92 6.28
C PHE A 125 -7.00 -5.40 7.03
N GLN A 126 -7.11 -5.55 8.35
CA GLN A 126 -6.11 -6.22 9.17
C GLN A 126 -6.22 -7.74 8.96
N GLY A 127 -5.71 -8.23 7.83
CA GLY A 127 -5.87 -9.61 7.34
C GLY A 127 -6.47 -9.65 5.94
N GLU A 128 -7.09 -10.77 5.58
CA GLU A 128 -7.70 -10.97 4.24
C GLU A 128 -9.18 -10.58 4.16
N SER A 129 -9.88 -10.54 5.31
CA SER A 129 -11.32 -10.35 5.34
C SER A 129 -11.80 -9.51 6.53
N TYR A 130 -12.97 -8.91 6.35
CA TYR A 130 -13.72 -8.21 7.38
C TYR A 130 -15.11 -8.81 7.49
N VAL A 131 -15.45 -9.34 8.66
CA VAL A 131 -16.72 -10.03 8.92
C VAL A 131 -17.59 -9.13 9.80
N LEU A 132 -18.79 -8.81 9.30
CA LEU A 132 -19.84 -8.20 10.09
C LEU A 132 -20.90 -9.25 10.40
N HIS A 133 -20.99 -9.62 11.67
CA HIS A 133 -21.99 -10.55 12.18
C HIS A 133 -22.71 -9.94 13.39
N PRO A 134 -23.91 -9.37 13.19
CA PRO A 134 -24.72 -8.83 14.28
C PRO A 134 -25.11 -9.91 15.29
N PRO A 135 -25.09 -9.61 16.60
CA PRO A 135 -25.52 -10.56 17.63
C PRO A 135 -27.00 -10.91 17.47
N GLU A 136 -27.41 -12.10 17.94
CA GLU A 136 -28.78 -12.64 17.77
C GLU A 136 -29.89 -11.75 18.34
N ASN A 137 -29.56 -10.94 19.34
CA ASN A 137 -30.49 -10.01 19.98
C ASN A 137 -30.73 -8.72 19.19
N THR A 138 -29.92 -8.46 18.15
CA THR A 138 -30.06 -7.29 17.28
C THR A 138 -30.84 -7.70 16.02
N GLN A 139 -31.79 -6.86 15.62
CA GLN A 139 -32.54 -7.09 14.38
C GLN A 139 -31.57 -7.08 13.19
N SER A 140 -31.59 -8.16 12.39
CA SER A 140 -30.93 -8.18 11.09
C SER A 140 -31.48 -7.06 10.22
N ALA A 141 -30.61 -6.46 9.42
CA ALA A 141 -30.93 -5.34 8.54
C ALA A 141 -30.95 -5.78 7.08
N THR A 142 -31.62 -5.01 6.24
CA THR A 142 -31.62 -5.18 4.78
C THR A 142 -30.36 -4.62 4.14
N SER A 143 -29.67 -3.70 4.83
CA SER A 143 -28.40 -3.11 4.40
C SER A 143 -27.44 -2.89 5.57
N TYR A 144 -26.14 -2.96 5.25
CA TYR A 144 -25.03 -2.69 6.17
C TYR A 144 -24.04 -1.72 5.53
N THR A 145 -23.51 -0.82 6.34
CA THR A 145 -22.52 0.18 5.90
C THR A 145 -21.17 -0.11 6.51
N PHE A 146 -20.13 -0.11 5.67
CA PHE A 146 -18.76 -0.42 6.05
C PHE A 146 -17.88 0.80 5.87
N GLU A 147 -17.19 1.22 6.94
CA GLU A 147 -16.19 2.29 6.87
C GLU A 147 -14.85 1.71 6.37
N LEU A 148 -14.47 2.04 5.15
CA LEU A 148 -13.22 1.64 4.51
C LEU A 148 -12.18 2.76 4.59
N ARG A 149 -10.94 2.40 4.92
CA ARG A 149 -9.79 3.31 4.96
C ARG A 149 -8.57 2.70 4.23
N PRO A 150 -8.59 2.63 2.88
CA PRO A 150 -7.46 2.11 2.13
C PRO A 150 -6.17 2.89 2.42
N PRO A 151 -5.03 2.22 2.68
CA PRO A 151 -3.79 2.90 3.07
C PRO A 151 -3.07 3.56 1.89
N LYS A 152 -3.31 3.11 0.65
CA LYS A 152 -2.61 3.55 -0.57
C LYS A 152 -3.56 3.84 -1.72
N ASP A 153 -3.07 4.60 -2.70
CA ASP A 153 -3.73 4.94 -3.97
C ASP A 153 -3.69 3.79 -4.98
N VAL A 154 -4.42 2.70 -4.68
CA VAL A 154 -4.47 1.50 -5.53
C VAL A 154 -5.92 1.11 -5.74
N SER A 155 -6.26 0.69 -6.96
CA SER A 155 -7.57 0.09 -7.24
C SER A 155 -7.59 -1.34 -6.71
N VAL A 156 -8.61 -1.67 -5.91
CA VAL A 156 -8.72 -2.95 -5.21
C VAL A 156 -10.12 -3.51 -5.42
N ASP A 157 -10.20 -4.80 -5.75
CA ASP A 157 -11.46 -5.53 -5.82
C ASP A 157 -11.89 -5.95 -4.41
N VAL A 158 -13.11 -5.57 -4.03
CA VAL A 158 -13.76 -6.00 -2.79
C VAL A 158 -14.76 -7.10 -3.14
N PHE A 159 -14.44 -8.34 -2.76
CA PHE A 159 -15.35 -9.46 -2.91
C PHE A 159 -16.28 -9.54 -1.71
N ILE A 160 -17.58 -9.52 -1.97
CA ILE A 160 -18.63 -9.42 -0.97
C ILE A 160 -19.37 -10.76 -0.93
N LYS A 161 -19.44 -11.36 0.25
CA LYS A 161 -20.22 -12.56 0.52
C LYS A 161 -21.24 -12.25 1.61
N ALA A 162 -22.52 -12.27 1.28
CA ALA A 162 -23.59 -11.95 2.21
C ALA A 162 -24.52 -13.14 2.39
N TYR A 163 -24.89 -13.43 3.64
CA TYR A 163 -25.82 -14.48 4.00
C TYR A 163 -27.23 -13.91 4.08
N ALA A 164 -28.05 -14.20 3.09
CA ALA A 164 -29.44 -13.78 3.02
C ALA A 164 -30.34 -14.73 3.82
N MET A 165 -31.25 -14.15 4.60
CA MET A 165 -32.23 -14.88 5.39
C MET A 165 -33.45 -15.25 4.54
N PRO A 166 -33.99 -16.48 4.71
CA PRO A 166 -35.23 -16.87 4.07
C PRO A 166 -36.44 -16.15 4.66
N ILE A 167 -37.51 -16.06 3.86
CA ILE A 167 -38.73 -15.28 4.17
C ILE A 167 -39.40 -15.77 5.46
N ASN A 168 -39.39 -17.09 5.69
CA ASN A 168 -39.96 -17.71 6.89
C ASN A 168 -38.87 -17.96 7.93
N LYS A 169 -38.72 -17.04 8.90
CA LYS A 169 -37.74 -17.18 9.99
C LYS A 169 -38.22 -18.25 10.99
N ARG A 170 -37.48 -19.35 11.10
CA ARG A 170 -37.63 -20.32 12.20
C ARG A 170 -36.62 -20.04 13.32
N PRO A 171 -36.97 -20.34 14.58
CA PRO A 171 -36.06 -20.17 15.71
C PRO A 171 -34.89 -21.15 15.73
N ASP A 172 -34.95 -22.23 14.95
CA ASP A 172 -34.02 -23.38 15.00
C ASP A 172 -33.27 -23.59 13.67
N GLN A 173 -33.04 -22.50 12.92
CA GLN A 173 -32.63 -22.57 11.52
C GLN A 173 -31.25 -21.94 11.26
N ASP A 174 -30.32 -22.81 10.84
CA ASP A 174 -28.93 -22.48 10.53
C ASP A 174 -28.62 -22.37 9.03
N SER A 175 -29.61 -22.54 8.15
CA SER A 175 -29.41 -22.51 6.70
C SER A 175 -29.71 -21.12 6.11
N TYR A 176 -28.72 -20.51 5.47
CA TYR A 176 -28.83 -19.21 4.80
C TYR A 176 -28.43 -19.30 3.32
N TYR A 177 -28.89 -18.37 2.50
CA TYR A 177 -28.48 -18.27 1.10
C TYR A 177 -27.23 -17.41 0.99
N LEU A 178 -26.19 -17.92 0.33
CA LEU A 178 -24.97 -17.15 0.08
C LEU A 178 -25.14 -16.35 -1.21
N LEU A 179 -25.21 -15.02 -1.08
CA LEU A 179 -25.12 -14.09 -2.19
C LEU A 179 -23.67 -13.61 -2.33
N ALA A 180 -23.18 -13.54 -3.55
CA ALA A 180 -21.83 -13.05 -3.85
C ALA A 180 -21.90 -11.88 -4.83
N SER A 181 -21.11 -10.84 -4.59
CA SER A 181 -20.92 -9.70 -5.48
C SER A 181 -19.48 -9.23 -5.42
N THR A 182 -19.02 -8.47 -6.42
CA THR A 182 -17.69 -7.87 -6.44
C THR A 182 -17.84 -6.38 -6.71
N HIS A 183 -17.20 -5.55 -5.90
CA HIS A 183 -17.19 -4.10 -6.08
C HIS A 183 -15.75 -3.61 -6.21
N VAL A 184 -15.45 -2.88 -7.28
CA VAL A 184 -14.11 -2.31 -7.50
C VAL A 184 -14.00 -0.97 -6.76
N LEU A 185 -13.00 -0.81 -5.90
CA LEU A 185 -12.65 0.48 -5.33
C LEU A 185 -11.78 1.24 -6.34
N PRO A 186 -12.16 2.49 -6.70
CA PRO A 186 -11.33 3.34 -7.54
C PRO A 186 -9.97 3.64 -6.90
N GLN A 187 -8.96 3.91 -7.73
CA GLN A 187 -7.59 4.16 -7.27
C GLN A 187 -7.50 5.31 -6.26
N PHE A 188 -8.23 6.40 -6.50
CA PHE A 188 -8.23 7.61 -5.68
C PHE A 188 -9.56 7.74 -4.92
N CYS A 189 -9.89 6.74 -4.10
CA CYS A 189 -11.16 6.69 -3.37
C CYS A 189 -11.22 7.60 -2.12
N LEU A 190 -10.08 7.93 -1.50
CA LEU A 190 -10.01 8.76 -0.28
C LEU A 190 -9.83 10.26 -0.57
N TYR A 191 -10.47 10.75 -1.64
CA TYR A 191 -10.49 12.16 -2.01
C TYR A 191 -11.93 12.61 -2.16
N ARG A 192 -12.33 13.59 -1.34
CA ARG A 192 -13.68 14.14 -1.37
C ARG A 192 -13.77 15.18 -2.47
N PHE A 193 -14.70 14.99 -3.39
CA PHE A 193 -15.01 16.01 -4.40
C PHE A 193 -15.64 17.25 -3.74
N LEU A 194 -15.12 18.44 -4.05
CA LEU A 194 -15.62 19.71 -3.52
C LEU A 194 -16.36 20.51 -4.59
N SER A 195 -15.72 20.79 -5.73
CA SER A 195 -16.31 21.64 -6.77
C SER A 195 -15.70 21.40 -8.16
N GLN A 196 -16.51 21.63 -9.20
CA GLN A 196 -16.12 21.68 -10.61
C GLN A 196 -15.79 23.12 -11.09
N ASN A 197 -16.10 24.15 -10.29
CA ASN A 197 -15.78 25.55 -10.57
C ASN A 197 -14.97 26.17 -9.41
N PRO A 198 -13.84 25.58 -9.01
CA PRO A 198 -13.16 25.97 -7.78
C PRO A 198 -12.59 27.39 -7.81
N LYS A 199 -12.35 27.97 -9.00
CA LYS A 199 -11.93 29.38 -9.12
C LYS A 199 -13.01 30.36 -8.63
N LEU A 200 -14.28 29.97 -8.71
CA LEU A 200 -15.41 30.77 -8.23
C LEU A 200 -15.71 30.43 -6.76
N ASP A 201 -15.70 29.14 -6.44
CA ASP A 201 -16.18 28.66 -5.14
C ASP A 201 -15.11 28.73 -4.03
N TYR A 202 -13.82 28.63 -4.39
CA TYR A 202 -12.67 28.53 -3.47
C TYR A 202 -11.44 29.34 -3.93
N PRO A 203 -11.56 30.66 -4.20
CA PRO A 203 -10.46 31.47 -4.72
C PRO A 203 -9.27 31.59 -3.74
N ASP A 204 -9.52 31.86 -2.46
CA ASP A 204 -8.48 32.08 -1.45
C ASP A 204 -7.65 30.81 -1.20
N GLU A 205 -8.32 29.65 -1.16
CA GLU A 205 -7.67 28.36 -0.96
C GLU A 205 -6.75 28.03 -2.15
N LEU A 206 -7.16 28.34 -3.38
CA LEU A 206 -6.36 28.12 -4.60
C LEU A 206 -5.09 28.97 -4.67
N GLU A 207 -5.11 30.19 -4.12
CA GLU A 207 -3.91 31.04 -4.03
C GLU A 207 -2.87 30.49 -3.05
N GLY A 208 -3.31 29.76 -2.03
CA GLY A 208 -2.46 29.03 -1.11
C GLY A 208 -1.69 27.86 -1.76
N LEU A 209 -2.23 27.25 -2.82
CA LEU A 209 -1.56 26.15 -3.53
C LEU A 209 -0.45 26.67 -4.46
N ARG A 210 0.77 26.66 -3.93
CA ARG A 210 2.00 26.99 -4.67
C ARG A 210 2.67 25.77 -5.31
N SER A 211 2.47 24.58 -4.74
CA SER A 211 3.12 23.36 -5.21
C SER A 211 2.30 22.64 -6.28
N GLY A 212 2.96 22.08 -7.29
CA GLY A 212 2.28 21.35 -8.34
C GLY A 212 3.16 20.91 -9.50
N VAL A 213 2.52 20.27 -10.47
CA VAL A 213 3.12 19.80 -11.72
C VAL A 213 2.29 20.29 -12.90
N PHE A 214 3.00 20.69 -13.93
CA PHE A 214 2.48 21.07 -15.23
C PHE A 214 2.97 20.08 -16.28
N LEU A 215 2.05 19.65 -17.14
CA LEU A 215 2.33 18.71 -18.22
C LEU A 215 1.38 19.00 -19.39
N GLN A 216 1.78 18.61 -20.59
CA GLN A 216 0.99 18.82 -21.80
C GLN A 216 0.60 17.47 -22.40
N VAL A 217 -0.71 17.29 -22.62
CA VAL A 217 -1.32 16.11 -23.22
C VAL A 217 -2.11 16.56 -24.43
N HIS A 218 -1.76 16.10 -25.62
CA HIS A 218 -2.45 16.46 -26.87
C HIS A 218 -3.78 15.71 -27.02
N ASP A 219 -4.70 15.86 -26.07
CA ASP A 219 -6.01 15.20 -26.04
C ASP A 219 -7.10 16.15 -25.53
N ARG A 220 -8.36 15.71 -25.54
CA ARG A 220 -9.51 16.53 -25.23
C ARG A 220 -9.88 16.49 -23.74
N PRO A 221 -10.37 17.60 -23.15
CA PRO A 221 -10.82 17.66 -21.76
C PRO A 221 -11.86 16.59 -21.38
N GLU A 222 -12.73 16.15 -22.31
CA GLU A 222 -13.76 15.13 -22.03
C GLU A 222 -13.13 13.80 -21.61
N ARG A 223 -11.97 13.47 -22.18
CA ARG A 223 -11.26 12.24 -21.85
C ARG A 223 -10.66 12.30 -20.44
N LEU A 224 -10.31 13.50 -19.95
CA LEU A 224 -9.94 13.72 -18.55
C LEU A 224 -11.17 13.60 -17.63
N ALA A 225 -12.33 14.13 -18.01
CA ALA A 225 -13.56 13.97 -17.23
C ALA A 225 -13.96 12.49 -17.07
N ILE A 226 -13.83 11.69 -18.14
CA ILE A 226 -14.02 10.23 -18.08
C ILE A 226 -13.04 9.59 -17.10
N TRP A 227 -11.76 9.97 -17.16
CA TRP A 227 -10.75 9.45 -16.22
C TRP A 227 -11.08 9.80 -14.77
N LEU A 228 -11.46 11.05 -14.49
CA LEU A 228 -11.86 11.51 -13.15
C LEU A 228 -13.03 10.69 -12.62
N ASN A 229 -14.09 10.54 -13.41
CA ASN A 229 -15.28 9.76 -13.04
C ASN A 229 -15.00 8.27 -12.80
N ASN A 230 -13.94 7.70 -13.38
CA ASN A 230 -13.57 6.30 -13.22
C ASN A 230 -12.61 6.05 -12.05
N ASN A 231 -11.76 7.03 -11.71
CA ASN A 231 -10.69 6.85 -10.73
C ASN A 231 -10.99 7.49 -9.37
N PHE A 232 -12.01 8.34 -9.27
CA PHE A 232 -12.50 8.98 -8.05
C PHE A 232 -13.97 8.64 -7.79
N ILE A 233 -14.39 8.77 -6.53
CA ILE A 233 -15.81 8.67 -6.16
C ILE A 233 -16.42 10.06 -6.28
N ILE A 234 -17.24 10.28 -7.31
CA ILE A 234 -17.79 11.60 -7.65
C ILE A 234 -19.29 11.49 -7.90
N GLU A 235 -20.06 12.24 -7.11
CA GLU A 235 -21.51 12.36 -7.28
C GLU A 235 -21.93 13.84 -7.11
N PRO A 236 -22.60 14.46 -8.11
CA PRO A 236 -22.89 13.94 -9.45
C PRO A 236 -21.64 13.85 -10.35
N LYS A 237 -21.67 12.97 -11.35
CA LYS A 237 -20.56 12.78 -12.29
C LYS A 237 -20.21 14.08 -13.04
N ILE A 238 -18.92 14.29 -13.28
CA ILE A 238 -18.41 15.44 -14.03
C ILE A 238 -18.85 15.33 -15.48
N THR A 239 -19.47 16.39 -15.99
CA THR A 239 -19.82 16.55 -17.41
C THR A 239 -19.23 17.86 -17.94
N ILE A 240 -18.82 17.86 -19.21
CA ILE A 240 -18.28 19.05 -19.88
C ILE A 240 -19.32 19.53 -20.88
N ILE A 241 -19.81 20.76 -20.68
CA ILE A 241 -20.90 21.32 -21.51
C ILE A 241 -20.31 22.09 -22.71
N ASP A 242 -19.22 22.85 -22.52
CA ASP A 242 -18.75 23.84 -23.51
C ASP A 242 -17.35 23.59 -24.10
N GLN A 243 -16.79 22.37 -24.00
CA GLN A 243 -15.46 21.97 -24.54
C GLN A 243 -14.24 22.85 -24.16
N SER A 244 -14.39 23.83 -23.26
CA SER A 244 -13.36 24.88 -23.06
C SER A 244 -12.27 24.48 -22.07
N SER A 245 -12.65 23.89 -20.93
CA SER A 245 -11.72 23.39 -19.92
C SER A 245 -12.47 22.58 -18.87
N VAL A 246 -11.78 21.69 -18.18
CA VAL A 246 -12.29 21.05 -16.96
C VAL A 246 -11.41 21.45 -15.78
N SER A 247 -12.03 21.85 -14.68
CA SER A 247 -11.35 22.14 -13.43
C SER A 247 -12.07 21.44 -12.30
N VAL A 248 -11.33 20.83 -11.38
CA VAL A 248 -11.91 20.12 -10.23
C VAL A 248 -11.04 20.33 -9.00
N LEU A 249 -11.70 20.39 -7.85
CA LEU A 249 -11.05 20.49 -6.54
C LEU A 249 -11.51 19.34 -5.66
N PHE A 250 -10.54 18.70 -5.02
CA PHE A 250 -10.75 17.64 -4.05
C PHE A 250 -10.06 17.97 -2.72
N GLU A 251 -10.55 17.35 -1.66
CA GLU A 251 -9.92 17.31 -0.34
C GLU A 251 -9.38 15.90 -0.08
N GLU A 252 -8.09 15.80 0.26
CA GLU A 252 -7.47 14.55 0.68
C GLU A 252 -7.92 14.19 2.10
N LEU A 253 -8.49 12.99 2.24
CA LEU A 253 -9.02 12.52 3.52
C LEU A 253 -8.01 11.70 4.32
N ARG A 254 -6.89 11.29 3.73
CA ARG A 254 -5.89 10.52 4.47
C ARG A 254 -5.25 11.40 5.55
N PRO A 255 -5.10 10.87 6.78
CA PRO A 255 -4.33 11.57 7.79
C PRO A 255 -2.91 11.78 7.28
N ALA A 256 -2.30 12.90 7.66
CA ALA A 256 -0.88 13.13 7.43
C ALA A 256 -0.09 11.97 8.04
N ASN A 257 0.66 11.22 7.23
CA ASN A 257 1.52 10.17 7.76
C ASN A 257 2.53 10.82 8.72
N PRO A 258 2.57 10.46 10.03
CA PRO A 258 3.50 11.07 10.98
C PRO A 258 4.97 10.85 10.58
N ASP A 259 5.27 9.78 9.84
CA ASP A 259 6.62 9.49 9.32
C ASP A 259 7.12 10.56 8.32
N ASN A 260 6.21 11.32 7.70
CA ASN A 260 6.59 12.41 6.81
C ASN A 260 6.95 13.70 7.56
N LEU A 261 6.67 13.80 8.87
CA LEU A 261 6.88 15.02 9.66
C LEU A 261 7.79 14.84 10.89
N ASN A 262 7.99 13.62 11.40
CA ASN A 262 8.67 13.41 12.69
C ASN A 262 9.79 12.36 12.63
N GLU A 263 11.02 12.78 12.29
CA GLU A 263 12.24 12.11 12.79
C GLU A 263 13.33 13.08 13.28
N HIS A 264 13.15 14.41 13.21
CA HIS A 264 14.21 15.38 13.59
C HIS A 264 13.99 16.20 14.86
N ASN A 265 12.95 15.94 15.65
CA ASN A 265 12.82 16.58 16.96
C ASN A 265 13.07 15.56 18.06
N THR A 266 14.31 15.52 18.56
CA THR A 266 14.55 15.06 19.93
C THR A 266 13.61 15.82 20.87
N PRO A 267 12.80 15.15 21.72
CA PRO A 267 11.81 15.85 22.53
C PRO A 267 12.54 16.66 23.61
N ASN A 268 12.53 17.99 23.48
CA ASN A 268 12.72 18.87 24.62
C ASN A 268 11.44 18.75 25.49
N PRO A 269 11.51 18.23 26.71
CA PRO A 269 10.33 18.03 27.53
C PRO A 269 10.11 19.31 28.33
N LYS A 270 9.52 20.34 27.71
CA LYS A 270 8.78 21.46 28.34
C LYS A 270 8.55 22.56 27.30
N SER A 271 7.29 22.99 27.21
CA SER A 271 6.66 23.87 26.21
C SER A 271 6.21 23.14 24.94
N ASP A 272 4.98 23.43 24.52
CA ASP A 272 4.40 23.10 23.21
C ASP A 272 3.61 21.78 23.10
N VAL A 273 2.82 21.47 24.13
CA VAL A 273 1.69 20.51 24.01
C VAL A 273 0.47 21.17 23.32
N VAL A 274 0.48 22.49 23.15
CA VAL A 274 -0.66 23.26 22.60
C VAL A 274 -0.58 23.47 21.08
N ASP A 275 0.60 23.39 20.47
CA ASP A 275 0.77 23.70 19.04
C ASP A 275 0.67 22.49 18.09
N ILE A 276 0.78 21.27 18.62
CA ILE A 276 0.67 20.04 17.80
C ILE A 276 -0.77 19.81 17.32
N GLN A 277 -1.78 20.31 18.05
CA GLN A 277 -3.19 20.14 17.66
C GLN A 277 -3.66 21.18 16.62
N ASN A 278 -3.05 22.36 16.57
CA ASN A 278 -3.48 23.44 15.66
C ASN A 278 -2.87 23.36 14.25
N GLN A 279 -1.75 22.64 14.06
CA GLN A 279 -1.22 22.35 12.71
C GLN A 279 -1.91 21.16 12.01
N CYS A 280 -2.73 20.39 12.73
CA CYS A 280 -3.43 19.22 12.19
C CYS A 280 -4.71 19.55 11.39
N ASN A 281 -5.09 20.82 11.23
CA ASN A 281 -6.36 21.24 10.61
C ASN A 281 -6.22 21.98 9.26
N LEU A 282 -5.05 21.94 8.62
CA LEU A 282 -4.92 22.41 7.24
C LEU A 282 -5.50 21.36 6.29
N LYS A 283 -6.65 21.68 5.69
CA LYS A 283 -7.25 20.88 4.62
C LYS A 283 -6.24 20.70 3.50
N ARG A 284 -5.92 19.45 3.17
CA ARG A 284 -5.03 19.11 2.06
C ARG A 284 -5.84 19.07 0.79
N LEU A 285 -5.57 20.01 -0.10
CA LEU A 285 -6.33 20.19 -1.32
C LEU A 285 -5.58 19.63 -2.53
N LEU A 286 -6.36 19.10 -3.46
CA LEU A 286 -5.91 18.63 -4.76
C LEU A 286 -6.72 19.36 -5.83
N TYR A 287 -6.04 20.19 -6.62
CA TYR A 287 -6.64 20.90 -7.74
C TYR A 287 -6.13 20.33 -9.05
N ILE A 288 -7.03 19.94 -9.94
CA ILE A 288 -6.70 19.43 -11.28
C ILE A 288 -7.44 20.28 -12.30
N THR A 289 -6.72 20.75 -13.32
CA THR A 289 -7.32 21.50 -14.43
C THR A 289 -6.70 21.10 -15.75
N MET A 290 -7.51 21.11 -16.81
CA MET A 290 -7.07 20.91 -18.18
C MET A 290 -7.71 21.95 -19.10
N THR A 291 -6.87 22.63 -19.88
CA THR A 291 -7.30 23.61 -20.89
C THR A 291 -7.67 22.91 -22.20
N ASN A 292 -8.40 23.59 -23.09
CA ASN A 292 -8.69 23.12 -24.45
C ASN A 292 -7.44 22.82 -25.30
N LYS A 293 -6.28 23.42 -24.96
CA LYS A 293 -5.00 23.15 -25.61
C LYS A 293 -4.35 21.85 -25.15
N GLY A 294 -4.94 21.18 -24.15
CA GLY A 294 -4.43 19.95 -23.58
C GLY A 294 -3.37 20.17 -22.49
N GLU A 295 -3.25 21.38 -21.95
CA GLU A 295 -2.33 21.65 -20.85
C GLU A 295 -3.00 21.24 -19.54
N ILE A 296 -2.38 20.32 -18.80
CA ILE A 296 -2.85 19.82 -17.52
C ILE A 296 -2.00 20.42 -16.41
N THR A 297 -2.66 21.02 -15.42
CA THR A 297 -2.03 21.48 -14.19
C THR A 297 -2.62 20.73 -13.01
N ILE A 298 -1.76 20.08 -12.23
CA ILE A 298 -2.12 19.40 -10.98
C ILE A 298 -1.43 20.17 -9.85
N LYS A 299 -2.19 20.81 -8.98
CA LYS A 299 -1.66 21.45 -7.77
C LYS A 299 -1.98 20.60 -6.56
N THR A 300 -0.94 20.26 -5.81
CA THR A 300 -1.02 19.53 -4.54
C THR A 300 0.31 19.73 -3.79
N GLU A 301 0.28 19.66 -2.47
CA GLU A 301 1.50 19.65 -1.66
C GLU A 301 2.18 18.28 -1.62
N ASN A 302 1.44 17.21 -1.94
CA ASN A 302 1.92 15.83 -1.85
C ASN A 302 2.54 15.38 -3.19
N ILE A 303 3.86 15.24 -3.23
CA ILE A 303 4.61 14.80 -4.42
C ILE A 303 4.31 13.34 -4.81
N GLU A 304 4.05 12.47 -3.84
CA GLU A 304 3.71 11.06 -4.09
C GLU A 304 2.37 10.99 -4.83
N LEU A 305 1.36 11.69 -4.32
CA LEU A 305 0.05 11.79 -4.97
C LEU A 305 0.17 12.35 -6.39
N ALA A 306 0.89 13.46 -6.55
CA ALA A 306 1.13 14.05 -7.88
C ALA A 306 1.77 13.02 -8.83
N SER A 307 2.74 12.24 -8.37
CA SER A 307 3.39 11.21 -9.18
C SER A 307 2.44 10.07 -9.56
N ASN A 308 1.62 9.60 -8.63
CA ASN A 308 0.61 8.57 -8.89
C ASN A 308 -0.45 9.03 -9.89
N LEU A 309 -0.92 10.28 -9.77
CA LEU A 309 -1.86 10.89 -10.71
C LEU A 309 -1.26 10.98 -12.11
N VAL A 310 -0.02 11.48 -12.24
CA VAL A 310 0.64 11.60 -13.56
C VAL A 310 0.82 10.23 -14.22
N GLN A 311 1.24 9.20 -13.48
CA GLN A 311 1.39 7.85 -14.01
C GLN A 311 0.04 7.25 -14.43
N SER A 312 -1.01 7.43 -13.62
CA SER A 312 -2.35 6.94 -13.94
C SER A 312 -2.95 7.66 -15.15
N LEU A 313 -2.78 8.98 -15.25
CA LEU A 313 -3.16 9.77 -16.42
C LEU A 313 -2.44 9.30 -17.68
N ALA A 314 -1.13 9.10 -17.63
CA ALA A 314 -0.36 8.65 -18.79
C ALA A 314 -0.82 7.27 -19.28
N ARG A 315 -1.15 6.34 -18.38
CA ARG A 315 -1.75 5.03 -18.73
C ARG A 315 -3.10 5.20 -19.39
N HIS A 316 -3.98 6.04 -18.85
CA HIS A 316 -5.30 6.30 -19.41
C HIS A 316 -5.24 6.95 -20.80
N PHE A 317 -4.33 7.90 -21.00
CA PHE A 317 -4.12 8.55 -22.30
C PHE A 317 -3.34 7.67 -23.30
N GLY A 318 -2.65 6.63 -22.83
CA GLY A 318 -1.81 5.75 -23.67
C GLY A 318 -0.48 6.40 -24.08
N ILE A 319 0.04 7.32 -23.26
CA ILE A 319 1.25 8.09 -23.54
C ILE A 319 2.48 7.28 -23.12
N LYS A 320 3.41 7.05 -24.07
CA LYS A 320 4.66 6.31 -23.80
C LYS A 320 5.76 7.18 -23.23
N GLU A 321 5.83 8.44 -23.63
CA GLU A 321 6.85 9.39 -23.21
C GLU A 321 6.19 10.72 -22.83
N LEU A 322 6.46 11.19 -21.60
CA LEU A 322 5.89 12.44 -21.08
C LEU A 322 6.96 13.21 -20.30
N SER A 323 7.22 14.45 -20.72
CA SER A 323 7.96 15.43 -19.94
C SER A 323 7.01 16.27 -19.10
N SER A 324 7.47 16.67 -17.92
CA SER A 324 6.72 17.57 -17.03
C SER A 324 7.67 18.57 -16.36
N THR A 325 7.08 19.67 -15.92
CA THR A 325 7.73 20.68 -15.08
C THR A 325 7.03 20.71 -13.73
N CYS A 326 7.78 20.67 -12.64
CA CYS A 326 7.22 20.69 -11.30
C CYS A 326 7.89 21.71 -10.39
N ASP A 327 7.16 22.16 -9.38
CA ASP A 327 7.72 22.94 -8.29
C ASP A 327 7.10 22.51 -6.95
N PHE A 328 7.95 22.08 -6.02
CA PHE A 328 7.57 21.66 -4.67
C PHE A 328 8.55 22.27 -3.65
N PRO A 329 8.42 23.56 -3.30
CA PRO A 329 9.42 24.27 -2.49
C PRO A 329 9.71 23.61 -1.14
N LYS A 330 8.65 23.15 -0.42
CA LYS A 330 8.79 22.47 0.88
C LYS A 330 9.58 21.17 0.76
N ILE A 331 9.26 20.33 -0.22
CA ILE A 331 9.93 19.04 -0.45
C ILE A 331 11.38 19.25 -0.89
N PHE A 332 11.66 20.27 -1.71
CA PHE A 332 13.03 20.58 -2.12
C PHE A 332 13.89 21.16 -0.99
N GLY A 333 13.28 21.85 -0.02
CA GLY A 333 13.96 22.24 1.23
C GLY A 333 14.32 21.02 2.07
N ILE A 334 13.35 20.13 2.32
CA ILE A 334 13.58 18.87 3.04
C ILE A 334 14.67 18.01 2.35
N LEU A 335 14.67 17.96 1.02
CA LEU A 335 15.70 17.22 0.27
C LEU A 335 17.11 17.79 0.49
N GLU A 336 17.25 19.11 0.56
CA GLU A 336 18.54 19.77 0.83
C GLU A 336 19.04 19.45 2.23
N GLU A 337 18.17 19.57 3.24
CA GLU A 337 18.47 19.18 4.63
C GLU A 337 18.89 17.70 4.72
N LEU A 338 18.17 16.80 4.04
CA LEU A 338 18.50 15.36 4.02
C LEU A 338 19.87 15.08 3.41
N ILE A 339 20.26 15.79 2.34
CA ILE A 339 21.57 15.63 1.70
C ILE A 339 22.68 16.15 2.60
N GLU A 340 22.48 17.31 3.24
CA GLU A 340 23.43 17.85 4.22
C GLU A 340 23.63 16.89 5.39
N MET A 341 22.54 16.36 5.96
CA MET A 341 22.60 15.35 7.02
C MET A 341 23.31 14.08 6.56
N SER A 342 22.99 13.56 5.37
CA SER A 342 23.66 12.38 4.80
C SER A 342 25.19 12.57 4.70
N ASN A 343 25.63 13.75 4.26
CA ASN A 343 27.05 14.08 4.15
C ASN A 343 27.72 14.19 5.53
N ALA A 344 27.03 14.79 6.50
CA ALA A 344 27.51 14.84 7.89
C ALA A 344 27.65 13.44 8.49
N TYR A 345 26.65 12.56 8.32
CA TYR A 345 26.68 11.18 8.79
C TYR A 345 27.83 10.38 8.17
N SER A 346 28.05 10.52 6.86
CA SER A 346 29.15 9.83 6.17
C SER A 346 30.52 10.20 6.77
N SER A 347 30.72 11.47 7.11
CA SER A 347 31.94 11.95 7.77
C SER A 347 32.10 11.37 9.19
N THR A 348 31.04 11.43 10.01
CA THR A 348 31.04 10.89 11.37
C THR A 348 31.28 9.38 11.39
N GLN A 349 30.68 8.63 10.46
CA GLN A 349 30.89 7.17 10.34
C GLN A 349 32.35 6.81 10.07
N GLN A 350 33.04 7.57 9.22
CA GLN A 350 34.48 7.34 8.97
C GLN A 350 35.32 7.53 10.24
N GLN A 351 35.02 8.56 11.04
CA GLN A 351 35.73 8.82 12.31
C GLN A 351 35.50 7.70 13.33
N VAL A 352 34.23 7.31 13.54
CA VAL A 352 33.87 6.23 14.49
C VAL A 352 34.52 4.89 14.10
N LEU A 353 34.65 4.60 12.81
CA LEU A 353 35.31 3.38 12.32
C LEU A 353 36.80 3.35 12.70
N VAL A 354 37.50 4.47 12.56
CA VAL A 354 38.91 4.61 12.94
C VAL A 354 39.07 4.41 14.45
N ASP A 355 38.23 5.07 15.24
CA ASP A 355 38.25 4.95 16.70
C ASP A 355 38.01 3.51 17.17
N MET A 356 37.01 2.82 16.62
CA MET A 356 36.74 1.42 16.94
C MET A 356 37.91 0.50 16.59
N THR A 357 38.57 0.74 15.46
CA THR A 357 39.75 -0.04 15.05
C THR A 357 40.89 0.12 16.06
N SER A 358 41.17 1.36 16.48
CA SER A 358 42.19 1.64 17.51
C SER A 358 41.87 1.02 18.87
N LYS A 359 40.60 1.05 19.30
CA LYS A 359 40.15 0.41 20.55
C LYS A 359 40.21 -1.11 20.45
N SER A 360 39.88 -1.70 19.29
CA SER A 360 40.01 -3.15 19.04
C SER A 360 41.47 -3.60 19.15
N ASP A 361 42.39 -2.85 18.57
CA ASP A 361 43.82 -3.16 18.67
C ASP A 361 44.35 -2.99 20.10
N THR A 362 43.85 -2.00 20.83
CA THR A 362 44.14 -1.84 22.27
C THR A 362 43.66 -3.06 23.07
N ILE A 363 42.46 -3.58 22.79
CA ILE A 363 41.94 -4.79 23.42
C ILE A 363 42.81 -6.01 23.11
N LYS A 364 43.18 -6.23 21.84
CA LYS A 364 44.09 -7.33 21.46
C LYS A 364 45.40 -7.26 22.23
N ASN A 365 46.00 -6.07 22.32
CA ASN A 365 47.24 -5.85 23.09
C ASN A 365 47.05 -6.08 24.60
N LEU A 366 45.93 -5.69 25.18
CA LEU A 366 45.61 -5.96 26.59
C LEU A 366 45.42 -7.45 26.87
N ILE A 367 44.83 -8.21 25.94
CA ILE A 367 44.67 -9.67 26.05
C ILE A 367 46.04 -10.35 26.06
N VAL A 368 46.94 -9.99 25.13
CA VAL A 368 48.31 -10.54 25.10
C VAL A 368 49.05 -10.24 26.40
N ARG A 369 49.01 -9.00 26.88
CA ARG A 369 49.63 -8.61 28.17
C ARG A 369 49.04 -9.34 29.37
N ALA A 370 47.72 -9.56 29.37
CA ALA A 370 47.06 -10.33 30.43
C ALA A 370 47.57 -11.77 30.46
N GLU A 371 47.71 -12.39 29.28
CA GLU A 371 48.24 -13.75 29.16
C GLU A 371 49.71 -13.84 29.62
N ASP A 372 50.55 -12.86 29.27
CA ASP A 372 51.92 -12.79 29.77
C ASP A 372 52.00 -12.68 31.30
N TYR A 373 51.14 -11.86 31.93
CA TYR A 373 51.09 -11.76 33.39
C TYR A 373 50.57 -13.02 34.06
N ARG A 374 49.64 -13.74 33.40
CA ARG A 374 49.12 -15.03 33.86
C ARG A 374 50.23 -16.08 33.87
N LEU A 375 51.01 -16.17 32.78
CA LEU A 375 52.14 -17.09 32.66
C LEU A 375 53.25 -16.79 33.67
N ASN A 376 53.53 -15.50 33.93
CA ASN A 376 54.54 -15.06 34.89
C ASN A 376 54.07 -15.06 36.36
N GLY A 377 52.82 -15.47 36.66
CA GLY A 377 52.27 -15.53 38.02
C GLY A 377 52.04 -14.17 38.69
N ASN A 378 52.02 -13.07 37.93
CA ASN A 378 51.84 -11.72 38.48
C ASN A 378 50.34 -11.34 38.56
N TRP A 379 49.67 -11.83 39.61
CA TRP A 379 48.23 -11.65 39.81
C TRP A 379 47.80 -10.19 40.03
N LYS A 380 48.67 -9.34 40.59
CA LYS A 380 48.37 -7.90 40.83
C LYS A 380 48.27 -7.14 39.51
N SER A 381 49.26 -7.30 38.63
CA SER A 381 49.24 -6.69 37.30
C SER A 381 48.13 -7.26 36.43
N LEU A 382 47.86 -8.57 36.52
CA LEU A 382 46.76 -9.23 35.82
C LEU A 382 45.40 -8.60 36.15
N LYS A 383 45.10 -8.39 37.44
CA LYS A 383 43.84 -7.76 37.88
C LYS A 383 43.68 -6.35 37.31
N LYS A 384 44.76 -5.56 37.26
CA LYS A 384 44.76 -4.21 36.68
C LYS A 384 44.52 -4.25 35.17
N THR A 385 45.14 -5.19 34.45
CA THR A 385 44.93 -5.36 33.01
C THR A 385 43.51 -5.81 32.69
N PHE A 386 42.90 -6.69 33.49
CA PHE A 386 41.50 -7.06 33.32
C PHE A 386 40.53 -5.91 33.61
N GLN A 387 40.83 -5.05 34.57
CA GLN A 387 40.04 -3.82 34.79
C GLN A 387 40.11 -2.89 33.58
N GLN A 388 41.30 -2.71 33.01
CA GLN A 388 41.47 -1.93 31.78
C GLN A 388 40.75 -2.56 30.59
N LEU A 389 40.80 -3.89 30.45
CA LEU A 389 40.09 -4.64 29.42
C LEU A 389 38.57 -4.48 29.57
N SER A 390 38.05 -4.58 30.80
CA SER A 390 36.62 -4.38 31.08
C SER A 390 36.16 -2.98 30.72
N ASN A 391 36.95 -1.96 31.05
CA ASN A 391 36.63 -0.57 30.69
C ASN A 391 36.66 -0.36 29.18
N ALA A 392 37.69 -0.88 28.49
CA ALA A 392 37.79 -0.81 27.04
C ALA A 392 36.62 -1.54 26.34
N ASN A 393 36.17 -2.67 26.91
CA ASN A 393 35.04 -3.42 26.37
C ASN A 393 33.72 -2.66 26.54
N LEU A 394 33.47 -2.07 27.71
CA LEU A 394 32.28 -1.22 27.93
C LEU A 394 32.25 -0.02 26.99
N ASP A 395 33.41 0.59 26.76
CA ASP A 395 33.57 1.74 25.86
C ASP A 395 33.33 1.36 24.38
N ILE A 396 33.83 0.21 23.92
CA ILE A 396 33.50 -0.30 22.57
C ILE A 396 32.01 -0.64 22.44
N LEU A 397 31.40 -1.25 23.47
CA LEU A 397 29.98 -1.56 23.45
C LEU A 397 29.12 -0.30 23.37
N ALA A 398 29.44 0.74 24.14
CA ALA A 398 28.76 2.03 24.08
C ALA A 398 28.86 2.63 22.66
N ASN A 399 30.07 2.67 22.09
CA ASN A 399 30.28 3.14 20.71
C ASN A 399 29.53 2.28 19.68
N TYR A 400 29.44 0.97 19.89
CA TYR A 400 28.72 0.06 19.01
C TYR A 400 27.22 0.38 18.98
N TYR A 401 26.60 0.59 20.13
CA TYR A 401 25.19 0.96 20.21
C TYR A 401 24.90 2.30 19.52
N SER A 402 25.72 3.33 19.77
CA SER A 402 25.60 4.62 19.07
C SER A 402 25.75 4.46 17.55
N ARG A 403 26.64 3.57 17.09
CA ARG A 403 26.79 3.29 15.65
C ARG A 403 25.55 2.62 15.06
N VAL A 404 24.90 1.71 15.78
CA VAL A 404 23.67 1.06 15.27
C VAL A 404 22.58 2.09 15.09
N THR A 405 22.38 2.97 16.07
CA THR A 405 21.37 4.05 15.97
C THR A 405 21.72 5.03 14.86
N ASP A 406 22.98 5.46 14.76
CA ASP A 406 23.41 6.39 13.70
C ASP A 406 23.29 5.78 12.30
N HIS A 407 23.58 4.48 12.18
CA HIS A 407 23.43 3.75 10.93
C HIS A 407 21.95 3.62 10.53
N GLU A 408 21.06 3.35 11.49
CA GLU A 408 19.62 3.30 11.24
C GLU A 408 19.10 4.64 10.69
N VAL A 409 19.46 5.75 11.32
CA VAL A 409 19.10 7.10 10.86
C VAL A 409 19.69 7.38 9.48
N SER A 410 20.96 7.07 9.25
CA SER A 410 21.62 7.27 7.95
C SER A 410 20.93 6.47 6.83
N VAL A 411 20.57 5.21 7.08
CA VAL A 411 19.82 4.39 6.13
C VAL A 411 18.43 4.97 5.86
N ASN A 412 17.74 5.49 6.88
CA ASN A 412 16.44 6.14 6.71
C ASN A 412 16.55 7.44 5.89
N CYS A 413 17.57 8.27 6.12
CA CYS A 413 17.86 9.45 5.30
C CYS A 413 18.06 9.07 3.82
N LEU A 414 18.90 8.06 3.55
CA LEU A 414 19.17 7.59 2.18
C LEU A 414 17.91 7.01 1.50
N LYS A 415 17.09 6.25 2.23
CA LYS A 415 15.80 5.76 1.72
C LYS A 415 14.90 6.93 1.33
N ARG A 416 14.81 7.96 2.18
CA ARG A 416 13.96 9.13 1.94
C ARG A 416 14.44 9.96 0.74
N ILE A 417 15.75 10.16 0.57
CA ILE A 417 16.32 10.81 -0.61
C ILE A 417 15.95 10.03 -1.88
N ASN A 418 16.14 8.70 -1.87
CA ASN A 418 15.80 7.85 -3.02
C ASN A 418 14.30 7.86 -3.33
N GLN A 419 13.44 7.86 -2.31
CA GLN A 419 11.98 8.00 -2.48
C GLN A 419 11.60 9.32 -3.14
N ILE A 420 12.18 10.45 -2.70
CA ILE A 420 11.91 11.76 -3.32
C ILE A 420 12.36 11.78 -4.79
N ILE A 421 13.52 11.20 -5.09
CA ILE A 421 14.00 11.06 -6.48
C ILE A 421 13.08 10.15 -7.30
N GLU A 422 12.60 9.05 -6.72
CA GLU A 422 11.65 8.16 -7.37
C GLU A 422 10.33 8.86 -7.68
N TYR A 423 9.75 9.60 -6.73
CA TYR A 423 8.54 10.40 -6.96
C TYR A 423 8.78 11.50 -7.99
N GLY A 424 9.89 12.23 -7.89
CA GLY A 424 10.28 13.26 -8.85
C GLY A 424 10.47 12.73 -10.27
N SER A 425 11.03 11.53 -10.41
CA SER A 425 11.17 10.84 -11.70
C SER A 425 9.82 10.33 -12.21
N SER A 426 8.94 9.86 -11.31
CA SER A 426 7.60 9.35 -11.61
C SER A 426 6.59 10.45 -11.93
N LEU A 427 6.95 11.73 -11.82
CA LEU A 427 6.22 12.82 -12.48
C LEU A 427 6.42 12.82 -14.00
N ARG A 428 7.23 11.91 -14.55
CA ARG A 428 7.53 11.78 -15.98
C ARG A 428 7.39 10.33 -16.43
N VAL A 429 7.29 10.10 -17.73
CA VAL A 429 6.98 8.78 -18.29
C VAL A 429 7.96 8.43 -19.41
N GLY A 430 8.30 7.14 -19.50
CA GLY A 430 9.21 6.61 -20.52
C GLY A 430 10.65 7.06 -20.29
N LYS A 431 11.34 7.42 -21.38
CA LYS A 431 12.75 7.83 -21.37
C LYS A 431 13.05 8.99 -20.40
N HIS A 432 12.12 9.93 -20.27
CA HIS A 432 12.29 11.08 -19.38
C HIS A 432 12.40 10.68 -17.90
N LYS A 433 11.73 9.60 -17.48
CA LYS A 433 11.84 9.06 -16.11
C LYS A 433 13.24 8.52 -15.84
N THR A 434 13.75 7.65 -16.72
CA THR A 434 15.08 7.03 -16.58
C THR A 434 16.21 8.05 -16.66
N ASN A 435 16.07 9.05 -17.54
CA ASN A 435 17.05 10.12 -17.68
C ASN A 435 17.21 10.90 -16.37
N ILE A 436 16.11 11.24 -15.69
CA ILE A 436 16.17 11.98 -14.43
C ILE A 436 16.85 11.19 -13.34
N ILE A 437 16.52 9.91 -13.19
CA ILE A 437 17.18 9.05 -12.19
C ILE A 437 18.69 9.08 -12.40
N THR A 438 19.13 8.93 -13.66
CA THR A 438 20.55 8.96 -14.01
C THR A 438 21.19 10.31 -13.69
N MET A 439 20.57 11.43 -14.08
CA MET A 439 21.07 12.77 -13.83
C MET A 439 21.10 13.12 -12.33
N CYS A 440 20.09 12.70 -11.57
CA CYS A 440 20.03 12.87 -10.12
C CYS A 440 21.17 12.09 -9.44
N HIS A 441 21.45 10.86 -9.85
CA HIS A 441 22.58 10.09 -9.29
C HIS A 441 23.94 10.73 -9.62
N ILE A 442 24.12 11.28 -10.82
CA ILE A 442 25.34 12.03 -11.18
C ILE A 442 25.46 13.29 -10.30
N ALA A 443 24.39 14.08 -10.17
CA ALA A 443 24.39 15.29 -9.37
C ALA A 443 24.64 15.01 -7.87
N LEU A 444 24.12 13.89 -7.34
CA LEU A 444 24.41 13.43 -5.98
C LEU A 444 25.88 13.03 -5.83
N LYS A 445 26.47 12.33 -6.80
CA LYS A 445 27.88 11.96 -6.79
C LYS A 445 28.80 13.20 -6.81
N ASP A 446 28.40 14.21 -7.56
CA ASP A 446 29.14 15.47 -7.68
C ASP A 446 28.83 16.46 -6.53
N ASN A 447 27.99 16.08 -5.56
CA ASN A 447 27.52 16.91 -4.44
C ASN A 447 26.93 18.27 -4.88
N ASN A 448 26.30 18.32 -6.06
CA ASN A 448 25.74 19.54 -6.62
C ASN A 448 24.22 19.63 -6.36
N VAL A 449 23.86 20.12 -5.16
CA VAL A 449 22.46 20.27 -4.72
C VAL A 449 21.67 21.23 -5.62
N GLY A 450 22.31 22.30 -6.11
CA GLY A 450 21.69 23.28 -7.00
C GLY A 450 21.27 22.66 -8.34
N ALA A 451 22.16 21.86 -8.94
CA ALA A 451 21.85 21.10 -10.15
C ALA A 451 20.72 20.09 -9.89
N LEU A 452 20.75 19.37 -8.75
CA LEU A 452 19.72 18.40 -8.39
C LEU A 452 18.31 19.03 -8.36
N LYS A 453 18.17 20.19 -7.70
CA LYS A 453 16.89 20.92 -7.65
C LYS A 453 16.41 21.34 -9.04
N LYS A 454 17.31 21.82 -9.89
CA LYS A 454 16.98 22.22 -11.26
C LYS A 454 16.56 21.02 -12.12
N ILE A 455 17.30 19.92 -12.04
CA ILE A 455 16.99 18.66 -12.74
C ILE A 455 15.60 18.15 -12.34
N LEU A 456 15.27 18.15 -11.05
CA LEU A 456 13.94 17.71 -10.58
C LEU A 456 12.83 18.63 -11.11
N ARG A 457 13.03 19.95 -11.06
CA ARG A 457 12.06 20.96 -11.51
C ARG A 457 11.76 20.88 -13.02
N THR A 458 12.78 20.95 -13.87
CA THR A 458 12.60 21.09 -15.33
C THR A 458 12.94 19.85 -16.13
N GLY A 459 13.62 18.87 -15.54
CA GLY A 459 14.10 17.67 -16.26
C GLY A 459 15.32 17.93 -17.14
N SER A 460 16.01 19.06 -16.95
CA SER A 460 17.16 19.50 -17.74
C SER A 460 18.27 20.06 -16.83
N ASN A 461 19.54 19.88 -17.24
CA ASN A 461 20.71 20.43 -16.54
C ASN A 461 20.78 21.95 -16.57
#